data_AF-A0A146FVK7-F1
#
_entry.id   AF-A0A146FVK7-F1
#
_cell.length_a   1.000
_cell.length_b   1.000
_cell.length_c   1.000
_cell.angle_alpha   90.00
_cell.angle_beta   90.00
_cell.angle_gamma   90.00
#
_symmetry.space_group_name_H-M   'P 1'
#
loop_
_entity.id
_entity.type
_entity.pdbx_description
1 polymer ?
#
loop_
_entity_poly.entity_id
_entity_poly.type
_entity_poly.pdbx_seq_one_letter_code
_entity_poly.pdbx_strand_id
1 'polypeptide(L)'
;MFSTLSRVAPAPSRSILQHASPQIPKVAVLTGASRALSSTPPSQKEVTLLQDKKNGFGFARFDVVELSSGFLSFPEDDWLRLVDKVHSYKLKAKPELGIQFGAGGDTPASGLEAIGTSDPAKLVNMGRKFLDAGVERLMIESEGITENVQSWRTDVVSKIMKELPPERVMFEAADPKVYNWYIREFGIDVNLFVDHSQIVQLSCLRHGIWGTADTWGKIVSFRPE
;
A
#
# COMPACT_ATOMS: atom_id res chain seq x y z
N MET A 1 22.38 61.30 -25.24
CA MET A 1 23.04 62.35 -24.43
C MET A 1 22.56 62.18 -23.01
N PHE A 2 23.43 61.73 -22.11
CA PHE A 2 23.14 61.58 -20.69
C PHE A 2 23.12 62.96 -20.03
N SER A 3 22.07 63.27 -19.27
CA SER A 3 22.00 64.46 -18.42
C SER A 3 21.65 64.02 -17.00
N THR A 4 22.62 64.23 -16.13
CA THR A 4 22.63 64.12 -14.68
C THR A 4 21.69 65.15 -14.05
N LEU A 5 20.93 64.75 -13.03
CA LEU A 5 20.28 65.69 -12.10
C LEU A 5 20.70 65.37 -10.66
N SER A 6 21.43 66.30 -10.07
CA SER A 6 21.73 66.35 -8.64
C SER A 6 20.62 67.08 -7.88
N ARG A 7 20.00 66.33 -6.97
CA ARG A 7 19.72 66.65 -5.55
C ARG A 7 19.30 68.08 -5.17
N VAL A 8 18.08 68.22 -4.62
CA VAL A 8 17.76 69.19 -3.54
C VAL A 8 16.67 68.58 -2.63
N ALA A 9 16.90 68.63 -1.32
CA ALA A 9 15.91 68.43 -0.24
C ALA A 9 15.53 69.81 0.34
N PRO A 10 14.28 70.01 0.79
CA PRO A 10 14.05 70.41 2.20
C PRO A 10 12.72 69.87 2.75
N ALA A 11 12.64 69.30 3.96
CA ALA A 11 12.55 69.89 5.30
C ALA A 11 11.14 69.62 5.92
N PRO A 12 11.02 69.46 7.25
CA PRO A 12 9.96 68.69 7.87
C PRO A 12 8.80 69.55 8.41
N SER A 13 7.60 68.98 8.51
CA SER A 13 6.48 69.57 9.26
C SER A 13 5.89 68.57 10.27
N ARG A 14 5.63 69.08 11.47
CA ARG A 14 5.26 68.35 12.69
C ARG A 14 3.80 67.89 12.70
N SER A 15 3.62 66.61 13.08
CA SER A 15 2.71 66.10 14.13
C SER A 15 1.32 66.72 14.28
N ILE A 16 0.27 65.94 13.93
CA ILE A 16 -1.00 65.92 14.66
C ILE A 16 -1.36 64.45 14.96
N LEU A 17 -1.39 64.15 16.26
CA LEU A 17 -1.86 62.90 16.85
C LEU A 17 -3.38 62.75 16.67
N GLN A 18 -3.81 61.65 16.07
CA GLN A 18 -5.16 61.11 16.28
C GLN A 18 -5.03 59.65 16.74
N HIS A 19 -5.56 59.40 17.93
CA HIS A 19 -5.68 58.07 18.53
C HIS A 19 -6.61 57.20 17.68
N ALA A 20 -6.07 56.15 17.09
CA ALA A 20 -6.84 55.00 16.61
C ALA A 20 -6.44 53.79 17.47
N SER A 21 -7.40 53.24 18.24
CA SER A 21 -7.23 51.98 18.95
C SER A 21 -7.01 50.84 17.95
N PRO A 22 -5.97 50.01 18.08
CA PRO A 22 -5.82 48.84 17.22
C PRO A 22 -6.84 47.78 17.62
N GLN A 23 -7.86 47.56 16.79
CA GLN A 23 -8.63 46.32 16.85
C GLN A 23 -7.74 45.19 16.34
N ILE A 24 -7.36 44.29 17.25
CA ILE A 24 -6.69 43.03 16.92
C ILE A 24 -7.73 42.17 16.17
N PRO A 25 -7.48 41.75 14.92
CA PRO A 25 -8.35 40.77 14.28
C PRO A 25 -8.23 39.45 15.04
N LYS A 26 -9.34 38.98 15.62
CA LYS A 26 -9.45 37.61 16.14
C LYS A 26 -9.28 36.65 14.96
N VAL A 27 -8.10 36.06 14.82
CA VAL A 27 -7.89 34.90 13.98
C VAL A 27 -8.73 33.78 14.57
N ALA A 28 -9.80 33.41 13.88
CA ALA A 28 -10.51 32.18 14.18
C ALA A 28 -9.53 31.02 13.96
N VAL A 29 -9.10 30.39 15.05
CA VAL A 29 -8.41 29.11 14.99
C VAL A 29 -9.45 28.13 14.45
N LEU A 30 -9.38 27.86 13.15
CA LEU A 30 -9.99 26.66 12.58
C LEU A 30 -9.28 25.48 13.26
N THR A 31 -9.95 24.85 14.22
CA THR A 31 -9.54 23.56 14.73
C THR A 31 -9.55 22.61 13.54
N GLY A 32 -8.36 22.34 13.00
CA GLY A 32 -8.18 21.46 11.86
C GLY A 32 -8.91 20.16 12.12
N ALA A 33 -9.74 19.74 11.17
CA ALA A 33 -10.28 18.39 11.18
C ALA A 33 -9.09 17.42 11.10
N SER A 34 -8.73 16.82 12.23
CA SER A 34 -7.79 15.71 12.25
C SER A 34 -8.35 14.62 11.35
N ARG A 35 -7.60 14.21 10.32
CA ARG A 35 -7.91 13.04 9.50
C ARG A 35 -7.66 11.79 10.32
N ALA A 36 -8.55 11.51 11.27
CA ALA A 36 -8.56 10.29 12.04
C ALA A 36 -9.54 9.29 11.41
N LEU A 37 -9.15 8.02 11.36
CA LEU A 37 -10.08 6.94 11.04
C LEU A 37 -11.08 6.81 12.21
N SER A 38 -12.35 7.15 11.98
CA SER A 38 -13.39 7.10 13.00
C SER A 38 -13.88 5.68 13.22
N SER A 39 -13.94 5.24 14.48
CA SER A 39 -14.49 3.95 14.90
C SER A 39 -15.69 4.13 15.84
N THR A 40 -16.78 4.71 15.33
CA THR A 40 -18.03 4.71 16.09
C THR A 40 -18.53 3.25 16.21
N PRO A 41 -18.75 2.71 17.41
CA PRO A 41 -19.22 1.33 17.55
C PRO A 41 -20.68 1.23 17.10
N PRO A 42 -21.05 0.31 16.18
CA PRO A 42 -22.46 0.06 15.91
C PRO A 42 -23.06 -0.79 17.03
N SER A 43 -24.30 -0.47 17.40
CA SER A 43 -25.24 -1.40 18.03
C SER A 43 -25.13 -2.77 17.33
N GLN A 44 -25.03 -3.86 18.11
CA GLN A 44 -24.96 -5.23 17.59
C GLN A 44 -26.08 -5.48 16.57
N LYS A 45 -25.72 -5.40 15.30
CA LYS A 45 -26.47 -5.87 14.14
C LYS A 45 -25.49 -6.71 13.33
N GLU A 46 -25.95 -7.86 12.85
CA GLU A 46 -25.20 -8.70 11.92
C GLU A 46 -24.52 -7.83 10.87
N VAL A 47 -23.23 -8.07 10.69
CA VAL A 47 -22.38 -7.29 9.79
C VAL A 47 -22.73 -7.67 8.36
N THR A 48 -23.67 -6.91 7.79
CA THR A 48 -23.91 -6.85 6.35
C THR A 48 -23.13 -5.64 5.86
N LEU A 49 -21.94 -5.86 5.29
CA LEU A 49 -21.03 -4.77 4.92
C LEU A 49 -21.57 -3.87 3.80
N LEU A 50 -22.58 -4.32 3.04
CA LEU A 50 -23.33 -3.51 2.08
C LEU A 50 -24.79 -3.98 2.03
N GLN A 51 -25.74 -3.14 2.47
CA GLN A 51 -27.17 -3.40 2.26
C GLN A 51 -27.79 -2.28 1.43
N ASP A 52 -27.85 -2.45 0.10
CA ASP A 52 -28.73 -1.63 -0.74
C ASP A 52 -30.15 -2.20 -0.66
N LYS A 53 -31.04 -1.49 0.05
CA LYS A 53 -32.46 -1.86 0.19
C LYS A 53 -33.32 -1.49 -1.03
N LYS A 54 -32.79 -0.79 -2.03
CA LYS A 54 -33.54 -0.38 -3.24
C LYS A 54 -33.16 -1.14 -4.51
N ASN A 55 -31.91 -1.57 -4.72
CA ASN A 55 -31.49 -2.21 -5.98
C ASN A 55 -30.81 -3.59 -5.85
N GLY A 56 -30.88 -4.25 -4.70
CA GLY A 56 -30.57 -5.69 -4.61
C GLY A 56 -29.07 -6.04 -4.70
N PHE A 57 -28.41 -6.06 -3.55
CA PHE A 57 -27.28 -6.98 -3.30
C PHE A 57 -27.65 -7.85 -2.11
N GLY A 58 -28.39 -8.93 -2.36
CA GLY A 58 -28.99 -9.77 -1.32
C GLY A 58 -28.10 -10.86 -0.72
N PHE A 59 -26.90 -11.13 -1.25
CA PHE A 59 -26.17 -12.37 -0.90
C PHE A 59 -24.63 -12.30 -0.89
N ALA A 60 -24.00 -11.13 -1.13
CA ALA A 60 -22.54 -11.04 -1.11
C ALA A 60 -22.01 -11.08 0.34
N ARG A 61 -21.61 -12.27 0.80
CA ARG A 61 -20.82 -12.45 2.01
C ARG A 61 -19.34 -12.43 1.61
N PHE A 62 -18.56 -11.61 2.29
CA PHE A 62 -17.11 -11.62 2.18
C PHE A 62 -16.54 -12.41 3.36
N ASP A 63 -15.59 -13.30 3.10
CA ASP A 63 -14.85 -14.01 4.16
C ASP A 63 -13.53 -13.33 4.49
N VAL A 64 -13.01 -12.52 3.56
CA VAL A 64 -11.70 -11.89 3.63
C VAL A 64 -11.85 -10.38 3.40
N VAL A 65 -11.14 -9.58 4.19
CA VAL A 65 -10.98 -8.14 4.02
C VAL A 65 -9.51 -7.84 3.80
N GLU A 66 -9.20 -7.23 2.67
CA GLU A 66 -7.87 -6.72 2.40
C GLU A 66 -7.66 -5.37 3.11
N LEU A 67 -6.47 -5.18 3.68
CA LEU A 67 -6.09 -3.95 4.37
C LEU A 67 -4.83 -3.38 3.72
N SER A 68 -5.01 -2.48 2.76
CA SER A 68 -3.92 -1.80 2.05
C SER A 68 -3.65 -0.40 2.60
N SER A 69 -2.39 -0.03 2.67
CA SER A 69 -1.94 1.29 3.14
C SER A 69 -1.11 2.06 2.12
N GLY A 70 -1.07 1.64 0.85
CA GLY A 70 -0.17 2.20 -0.18
C GLY A 70 -0.17 3.74 -0.26
N PHE A 71 -1.33 4.38 -0.04
CA PHE A 71 -1.50 5.84 -0.07
C PHE A 71 -1.63 6.50 1.31
N LEU A 72 -1.64 5.73 2.39
CA LEU A 72 -1.92 6.23 3.74
C LEU A 72 -0.70 6.06 4.63
N SER A 73 -0.21 7.17 5.17
CA SER A 73 0.79 7.12 6.25
C SER A 73 0.07 7.08 7.59
N PHE A 74 0.16 5.96 8.29
CA PHE A 74 -0.36 5.84 9.65
C PHE A 74 0.46 4.82 10.47
N PRO A 75 0.42 4.89 11.82
CA PRO A 75 1.23 4.04 12.68
C PRO A 75 0.95 2.54 12.51
N GLU A 76 1.98 1.70 12.66
CA GLU A 76 1.84 0.24 12.57
C GLU A 76 0.82 -0.31 13.58
N ASP A 77 0.79 0.24 14.80
CA ASP A 77 -0.15 -0.17 15.85
C ASP A 77 -1.60 0.11 15.45
N ASP A 78 -1.85 1.16 14.67
CA ASP A 78 -3.18 1.48 14.16
C ASP A 78 -3.60 0.47 13.09
N TRP A 79 -2.65 -0.05 12.31
CA TRP A 79 -2.89 -1.08 11.32
C TRP A 79 -3.20 -2.43 11.98
N LEU A 80 -2.53 -2.76 13.08
CA LEU A 80 -2.88 -3.92 13.91
C LEU A 80 -4.28 -3.78 14.53
N ARG A 81 -4.67 -2.58 14.97
CA ARG A 81 -6.05 -2.34 15.45
C ARG A 81 -7.10 -2.53 14.35
N LEU A 82 -6.76 -2.27 13.08
CA LEU A 82 -7.65 -2.60 11.95
C LEU A 82 -7.77 -4.11 11.75
N VAL A 83 -6.69 -4.87 11.90
CA VAL A 83 -6.72 -6.34 11.89
C VAL A 83 -7.64 -6.87 13.00
N ASP A 84 -7.47 -6.39 14.23
CA ASP A 84 -8.35 -6.75 15.35
C ASP A 84 -9.81 -6.44 15.05
N LYS A 85 -10.07 -5.29 14.41
CA LYS A 85 -11.40 -4.88 14.00
C LYS A 85 -12.00 -5.85 12.99
N VAL A 86 -11.25 -6.25 11.96
CA VAL A 86 -11.68 -7.25 10.98
C VAL A 86 -11.97 -8.59 11.66
N HIS A 87 -11.05 -9.08 12.50
CA HIS A 87 -11.21 -10.33 13.23
C HIS A 87 -12.40 -10.31 14.21
N SER A 88 -12.72 -9.16 14.80
CA SER A 88 -13.90 -8.99 15.68
C SER A 88 -15.22 -9.29 14.97
N TYR A 89 -15.24 -9.11 13.65
CA TYR A 89 -16.38 -9.45 12.78
C TYR A 89 -16.33 -10.88 12.23
N LYS A 90 -15.40 -11.73 12.71
CA LYS A 90 -15.20 -13.12 12.26
C LYS A 90 -14.84 -13.22 10.78
N LEU A 91 -14.20 -12.18 10.25
CA LEU A 91 -13.62 -12.13 8.90
C LEU A 91 -12.11 -12.33 8.99
N LYS A 92 -11.49 -12.75 7.87
CA LYS A 92 -10.03 -12.89 7.76
C LYS A 92 -9.43 -11.60 7.26
N ALA A 93 -8.43 -11.06 7.96
CA ALA A 93 -7.64 -9.96 7.43
C ALA A 93 -6.58 -10.49 6.44
N LYS A 94 -6.41 -9.80 5.31
CA LYS A 94 -5.31 -10.00 4.35
C LYS A 94 -4.60 -8.66 4.14
N PRO A 95 -3.68 -8.25 5.03
CA PRO A 95 -2.96 -7.00 4.87
C PRO A 95 -2.03 -7.07 3.64
N GLU A 96 -1.93 -5.94 2.96
CA GLU A 96 -1.04 -5.74 1.82
C GLU A 96 0.17 -4.91 2.22
N LEU A 97 1.36 -5.47 2.01
CA LEU A 97 2.63 -4.89 2.40
C LEU A 97 3.41 -4.49 1.15
N GLY A 98 3.63 -3.19 0.99
CA GLY A 98 4.52 -2.62 -0.01
C GLY A 98 5.88 -2.23 0.57
N ILE A 99 6.91 -2.17 -0.28
CA ILE A 99 8.24 -1.62 0.10
C ILE A 99 8.33 -0.11 -0.12
N GLN A 100 7.35 0.47 -0.81
CA GLN A 100 7.37 1.85 -1.24
C GLN A 100 6.15 2.60 -0.73
N PHE A 101 6.38 3.80 -0.19
CA PHE A 101 5.29 4.67 0.23
C PHE A 101 4.74 5.44 -0.96
N GLY A 102 3.42 5.53 -1.07
CA GLY A 102 2.75 6.10 -2.24
C GLY A 102 2.59 5.12 -3.39
N ALA A 103 2.78 3.82 -3.12
CA ALA A 103 2.55 2.78 -4.09
C ALA A 103 1.06 2.58 -4.38
N GLY A 104 0.77 2.37 -5.66
CA GLY A 104 -0.55 2.41 -6.27
C GLY A 104 -0.84 3.72 -7.03
N GLY A 105 -1.86 3.67 -7.91
CA GLY A 105 -2.52 4.88 -8.42
C GLY A 105 -1.82 5.56 -9.59
N ASP A 106 -1.21 4.78 -10.49
CA ASP A 106 -0.49 5.24 -11.68
C ASP A 106 0.70 6.19 -11.38
N THR A 107 1.31 6.10 -10.19
CA THR A 107 2.50 6.88 -9.87
C THR A 107 3.68 6.42 -10.73
N PRO A 108 4.31 7.29 -11.54
CA PRO A 108 5.41 6.89 -12.41
C PRO A 108 6.66 6.50 -11.61
N ALA A 109 7.39 5.50 -12.10
CA ALA A 109 8.63 4.98 -11.50
C ALA A 109 9.63 6.08 -11.09
N SER A 110 9.75 7.16 -11.87
CA SER A 110 10.65 8.29 -11.57
C SER A 110 10.23 9.10 -10.33
N GLY A 111 8.94 9.21 -10.03
CA GLY A 111 8.43 9.86 -8.81
C GLY A 111 8.65 9.00 -7.57
N LEU A 112 8.58 7.68 -7.75
CA LEU A 112 8.80 6.66 -6.74
C LEU A 112 10.29 6.52 -6.38
N GLU A 113 11.17 6.48 -7.38
CA GLU A 113 12.63 6.44 -7.19
C GLU A 113 13.14 7.63 -6.34
N ALA A 114 12.52 8.81 -6.47
CA ALA A 114 12.85 10.00 -5.70
C ALA A 114 12.47 9.92 -4.21
N ILE A 115 11.47 9.09 -3.86
CA ILE A 115 11.07 8.80 -2.48
C ILE A 115 12.06 7.81 -1.83
N GLY A 116 12.79 7.04 -2.65
CA GLY A 116 13.74 6.01 -2.22
C GLY A 116 13.05 4.69 -1.86
N THR A 117 13.76 3.57 -2.01
CA THR A 117 13.25 2.26 -1.60
C THR A 117 13.45 2.04 -0.10
N SER A 118 12.39 1.69 0.62
CA SER A 118 12.46 1.38 2.05
C SER A 118 13.28 0.11 2.31
N ASP A 119 13.84 -0.02 3.51
CA ASP A 119 14.54 -1.23 3.95
C ASP A 119 13.54 -2.41 3.99
N PRO A 120 13.82 -3.54 3.30
CA PRO A 120 12.98 -4.74 3.36
C PRO A 120 12.75 -5.26 4.78
N ALA A 121 13.63 -4.93 5.74
CA ALA A 121 13.45 -5.29 7.14
C ALA A 121 12.16 -4.71 7.72
N LYS A 122 11.73 -3.51 7.31
CA LYS A 122 10.46 -2.93 7.79
C LYS A 122 9.27 -3.78 7.36
N LEU A 123 9.25 -4.17 6.08
CA LEU A 123 8.21 -5.04 5.53
C LEU A 123 8.18 -6.39 6.26
N VAL A 124 9.34 -7.02 6.47
CA VAL A 124 9.43 -8.29 7.19
C VAL A 124 8.98 -8.15 8.65
N ASN A 125 9.41 -7.11 9.35
CA ASN A 125 9.03 -6.87 10.74
C ASN A 125 7.52 -6.66 10.87
N MET A 126 6.91 -5.90 9.96
CA MET A 126 5.47 -5.71 9.95
C MET A 126 4.73 -7.01 9.60
N GLY A 127 5.26 -7.79 8.65
CA GLY A 127 4.76 -9.12 8.33
C GLY A 127 4.74 -10.06 9.54
N ARG A 128 5.82 -10.08 10.35
CA ARG A 128 5.85 -10.85 11.61
C ARG A 128 4.76 -10.40 12.58
N LYS A 129 4.61 -9.10 12.81
CA LYS A 129 3.56 -8.55 13.69
C LYS A 129 2.16 -8.96 13.23
N PHE A 130 1.90 -8.98 11.93
CA PHE A 130 0.61 -9.45 11.41
C PHE A 130 0.38 -10.93 11.65
N LEU A 131 1.39 -11.76 11.40
CA LEU A 131 1.29 -13.19 11.66
C LEU A 131 1.05 -13.47 13.16
N ASP A 132 1.73 -12.73 14.04
CA ASP A 132 1.53 -12.79 15.49
C ASP A 132 0.10 -12.35 15.90
N ALA A 133 -0.51 -11.43 15.14
CA ALA A 133 -1.91 -11.02 15.29
C ALA A 133 -2.93 -11.99 14.68
N GLY A 134 -2.48 -13.16 14.20
CA GLY A 134 -3.34 -14.22 13.66
C GLY A 134 -3.74 -14.07 12.19
N VAL A 135 -3.10 -13.16 11.45
CA VAL A 135 -3.35 -13.00 10.00
C VAL A 135 -2.98 -14.27 9.24
N GLU A 136 -3.92 -14.75 8.41
CA GLU A 136 -3.77 -16.00 7.65
C GLU A 136 -2.83 -15.90 6.44
N ARG A 137 -2.80 -14.73 5.80
CA ARG A 137 -2.06 -14.52 4.56
C ARG A 137 -1.61 -13.07 4.46
N LEU A 138 -0.33 -12.88 4.19
CA LEU A 138 0.27 -11.60 3.84
C LEU A 138 0.26 -11.46 2.31
N MET A 139 -0.25 -10.34 1.81
CA MET A 139 -0.12 -9.94 0.41
C MET A 139 1.11 -9.04 0.29
N ILE A 140 1.99 -9.31 -0.67
CA ILE A 140 3.17 -8.49 -0.99
C ILE A 140 2.91 -7.84 -2.34
N GLU A 141 2.87 -6.51 -2.34
CA GLU A 141 2.66 -5.68 -3.54
C GLU A 141 3.85 -5.80 -4.51
N SER A 142 3.58 -5.75 -5.82
CA SER A 142 4.64 -5.82 -6.85
C SER A 142 5.42 -4.52 -6.99
N GLU A 143 4.82 -3.39 -6.63
CA GLU A 143 5.39 -2.06 -6.81
C GLU A 143 6.65 -1.86 -5.97
N GLY A 144 7.71 -1.36 -6.61
CA GLY A 144 9.03 -1.22 -6.00
C GLY A 144 9.80 -2.54 -5.87
N ILE A 145 9.23 -3.68 -6.31
CA ILE A 145 9.88 -4.99 -6.31
C ILE A 145 10.05 -5.53 -7.74
N THR A 146 8.95 -5.79 -8.43
CA THR A 146 8.92 -6.29 -9.82
C THR A 146 8.24 -5.32 -10.79
N GLU A 147 7.59 -4.30 -10.25
CA GLU A 147 6.89 -3.23 -10.97
C GLU A 147 7.47 -1.87 -10.57
N ASN A 148 7.43 -0.89 -11.47
CA ASN A 148 7.97 0.45 -11.27
C ASN A 148 9.46 0.50 -10.84
N VAL A 149 10.25 -0.47 -11.31
CA VAL A 149 11.70 -0.55 -11.07
C VAL A 149 12.47 -0.77 -12.37
N GLN A 150 13.68 -0.22 -12.47
CA GLN A 150 14.59 -0.48 -13.61
C GLN A 150 15.09 -1.93 -13.64
N SER A 151 15.30 -2.51 -12.46
CA SER A 151 15.72 -3.89 -12.28
C SER A 151 14.94 -4.52 -11.12
N TRP A 152 14.54 -5.78 -11.29
CA TRP A 152 13.80 -6.51 -10.25
C TRP A 152 14.62 -6.63 -8.98
N ARG A 153 13.99 -6.29 -7.85
CA ARG A 153 14.56 -6.34 -6.51
C ARG A 153 14.44 -7.74 -5.91
N THR A 154 15.11 -8.70 -6.54
CA THR A 154 15.09 -10.11 -6.11
C THR A 154 15.69 -10.31 -4.71
N ASP A 155 16.51 -9.35 -4.23
CA ASP A 155 16.99 -9.27 -2.86
C ASP A 155 15.86 -9.14 -1.83
N VAL A 156 14.82 -8.36 -2.17
CA VAL A 156 13.64 -8.15 -1.32
C VAL A 156 12.86 -9.45 -1.21
N VAL A 157 12.55 -10.07 -2.35
CA VAL A 157 11.84 -11.35 -2.41
C VAL A 157 12.59 -12.43 -1.64
N SER A 158 13.91 -12.54 -1.85
CA SER A 158 14.75 -13.53 -1.16
C SER A 158 14.74 -13.33 0.35
N LYS A 159 14.77 -12.08 0.81
CA LYS A 159 14.69 -11.75 2.24
C LYS A 159 13.32 -12.11 2.83
N ILE A 160 12.23 -11.79 2.13
CA ILE A 160 10.87 -12.19 2.54
C ILE A 160 10.76 -13.71 2.68
N MET A 161 11.16 -14.45 1.63
CA MET A 161 11.08 -15.92 1.61
C MET A 161 11.97 -16.59 2.65
N LYS A 162 13.06 -15.93 3.06
CA LYS A 162 13.96 -16.41 4.12
C LYS A 162 13.39 -16.19 5.52
N GLU A 163 12.67 -15.09 5.72
CA GLU A 163 12.35 -14.59 7.05
C GLU A 163 10.88 -14.79 7.46
N LEU A 164 9.97 -14.89 6.49
CA LEU A 164 8.55 -15.16 6.70
C LEU A 164 8.19 -16.56 6.20
N PRO A 165 7.16 -17.21 6.77
CA PRO A 165 6.74 -18.53 6.33
C PRO A 165 6.19 -18.49 4.89
N PRO A 166 6.80 -19.18 3.91
CA PRO A 166 6.41 -19.07 2.50
C PRO A 166 4.93 -19.38 2.21
N GLU A 167 4.35 -20.32 2.95
CA GLU A 167 2.94 -20.72 2.84
C GLU A 167 1.96 -19.63 3.32
N ARG A 168 2.46 -18.65 4.07
CA ARG A 168 1.72 -17.50 4.62
C ARG A 168 1.96 -16.21 3.83
N VAL A 169 2.78 -16.24 2.80
CA VAL A 169 3.07 -15.09 1.93
C VAL A 169 2.48 -15.32 0.54
N MET A 170 1.86 -14.30 -0.03
CA MET A 170 1.36 -14.24 -1.41
C MET A 170 1.97 -13.03 -2.11
N PHE A 171 2.59 -13.25 -3.27
CA PHE A 171 3.17 -12.16 -4.05
C PHE A 171 2.24 -11.74 -5.16
N GLU A 172 2.10 -10.44 -5.36
CA GLU A 172 1.52 -9.90 -6.57
C GLU A 172 2.38 -10.24 -7.79
N ALA A 173 1.72 -10.72 -8.84
CA ALA A 173 2.36 -11.18 -10.05
C ALA A 173 1.44 -11.02 -11.26
N ALA A 174 0.89 -9.82 -11.46
CA ALA A 174 -0.05 -9.52 -12.55
C ALA A 174 0.60 -9.53 -13.95
N ASP A 175 1.92 -9.62 -14.09
CA ASP A 175 2.63 -9.82 -15.36
C ASP A 175 3.03 -11.30 -15.55
N PRO A 176 2.74 -11.94 -16.70
CA PRO A 176 3.20 -13.28 -17.02
C PRO A 176 4.68 -13.59 -16.81
N LYS A 177 5.56 -12.62 -17.05
CA LYS A 177 7.00 -12.78 -16.79
C LYS A 177 7.29 -12.90 -15.30
N VAL A 178 6.52 -12.20 -14.46
CA VAL A 178 6.70 -12.17 -13.01
C VAL A 178 6.27 -13.49 -12.39
N TYR A 179 5.06 -14.00 -12.65
CA TYR A 179 4.67 -15.31 -12.09
C TYR A 179 5.51 -16.46 -12.66
N ASN A 180 6.01 -16.35 -13.90
CA ASN A 180 6.91 -17.34 -14.49
C ASN A 180 8.24 -17.39 -13.72
N TRP A 181 8.78 -16.22 -13.38
CA TRP A 181 9.96 -16.12 -12.54
C TRP A 181 9.72 -16.72 -11.13
N TYR A 182 8.63 -16.35 -10.45
CA TYR A 182 8.32 -16.89 -9.12
C TYR A 182 8.21 -18.42 -9.11
N ILE A 183 7.52 -19.01 -10.09
CA ILE A 183 7.39 -20.48 -10.19
C ILE A 183 8.75 -21.15 -10.45
N ARG A 184 9.60 -20.53 -11.29
CA ARG A 184 10.92 -21.07 -11.58
C ARG A 184 11.86 -21.04 -10.37
N GLU A 185 11.81 -19.98 -9.57
CA GLU A 185 12.69 -19.82 -8.41
C GLU A 185 12.20 -20.56 -7.16
N PHE A 186 10.89 -20.56 -6.90
CA PHE A 186 10.32 -21.04 -5.62
C PHE A 186 9.40 -22.26 -5.77
N GLY A 187 9.20 -22.75 -6.99
CA GLY A 187 8.41 -23.93 -7.28
C GLY A 187 6.91 -23.68 -7.45
N ILE A 188 6.20 -24.75 -7.78
CA ILE A 188 4.77 -24.72 -8.18
C ILE A 188 3.80 -24.43 -7.04
N ASP A 189 4.27 -24.27 -5.80
CA ASP A 189 3.44 -24.03 -4.61
C ASP A 189 3.50 -22.57 -4.14
N VAL A 190 4.31 -21.73 -4.78
CA VAL A 190 4.36 -20.29 -4.45
C VAL A 190 2.98 -19.66 -4.62
N ASN A 191 2.52 -18.93 -3.61
CA ASN A 191 1.23 -18.26 -3.65
C ASN A 191 1.35 -16.97 -4.45
N LEU A 192 0.50 -16.80 -5.47
CA LEU A 192 0.54 -15.64 -6.36
C LEU A 192 -0.84 -15.01 -6.45
N PHE A 193 -0.87 -13.68 -6.42
CA PHE A 193 -2.03 -12.86 -6.75
C PHE A 193 -1.89 -12.43 -8.22
N VAL A 194 -2.80 -12.87 -9.07
CA VAL A 194 -2.74 -12.69 -10.53
C VAL A 194 -4.07 -12.22 -11.06
N ASP A 195 -4.07 -11.65 -12.26
CA ASP A 195 -5.30 -11.30 -12.94
C ASP A 195 -6.11 -12.56 -13.33
N HIS A 196 -7.43 -12.43 -13.26
CA HIS A 196 -8.36 -13.51 -13.58
C HIS A 196 -8.19 -14.09 -14.99
N SER A 197 -7.78 -13.27 -15.97
CA SER A 197 -7.55 -13.71 -17.35
C SER A 197 -6.33 -14.64 -17.50
N GLN A 198 -5.43 -14.65 -16.52
CA GLN A 198 -4.16 -15.38 -16.57
C GLN A 198 -4.23 -16.77 -15.91
N ILE A 199 -5.37 -17.13 -15.31
CA ILE A 199 -5.52 -18.36 -14.52
C ILE A 199 -5.17 -19.62 -15.34
N VAL A 200 -5.62 -19.70 -16.60
CA VAL A 200 -5.33 -20.86 -17.47
C VAL A 200 -3.83 -20.97 -17.71
N GLN A 201 -3.17 -19.86 -18.02
CA GLN A 201 -1.74 -19.83 -18.29
C GLN A 201 -0.92 -20.22 -17.05
N LEU A 202 -1.26 -19.65 -15.90
CA LEU A 202 -0.62 -19.96 -14.62
C LEU A 202 -0.79 -21.44 -14.25
N SER A 203 -1.99 -21.99 -14.44
CA SER A 203 -2.27 -23.40 -14.17
C SER A 203 -1.43 -24.32 -15.06
N CYS A 204 -1.40 -24.06 -16.37
CA CYS A 204 -0.59 -24.83 -17.30
C CYS A 204 0.91 -24.76 -16.97
N LEU A 205 1.39 -23.61 -16.52
CA LEU A 205 2.79 -23.44 -16.10
C LEU A 205 3.10 -24.28 -14.84
N ARG A 206 2.22 -24.30 -13.83
CA ARG A 206 2.37 -25.14 -12.63
C ARG A 206 2.35 -26.63 -12.95
N HIS A 207 1.71 -27.03 -14.06
CA HIS A 207 1.70 -28.42 -14.54
C HIS A 207 2.83 -28.73 -15.54
N GLY A 208 3.71 -27.77 -15.83
CA GLY A 208 4.82 -27.95 -16.77
C GLY A 208 4.41 -28.08 -18.24
N ILE A 209 3.15 -27.76 -18.59
CA ILE A 209 2.60 -27.81 -19.95
C ILE A 209 2.44 -26.41 -20.58
N TRP A 210 3.09 -25.41 -19.98
CA TRP A 210 3.25 -24.07 -20.50
C TRP A 210 4.59 -23.51 -20.01
N GLY A 211 5.09 -22.50 -20.71
CA GLY A 211 6.30 -21.81 -20.32
C GLY A 211 7.17 -21.45 -21.51
N THR A 212 8.31 -20.87 -21.19
CA THR A 212 9.39 -20.57 -22.12
C THR A 212 10.43 -21.68 -22.09
N ALA A 213 11.53 -21.52 -22.83
CA ALA A 213 12.59 -22.53 -22.89
C ALA A 213 13.17 -22.90 -21.51
N ASP A 214 13.07 -22.02 -20.51
CA ASP A 214 13.51 -22.22 -19.13
C ASP A 214 12.47 -22.86 -18.21
N THR A 215 11.18 -22.94 -18.60
CA THR A 215 10.12 -23.48 -17.72
C THR A 215 9.29 -24.61 -18.31
N TRP A 216 9.12 -24.69 -19.64
CA TRP A 216 8.38 -25.78 -20.28
C TRP A 216 8.99 -27.15 -19.94
N GLY A 217 8.21 -28.02 -19.29
CA GLY A 217 8.65 -29.37 -18.88
C GLY A 217 9.83 -29.41 -17.89
N LYS A 218 10.22 -28.27 -17.31
CA LYS A 218 11.41 -28.15 -16.44
C LYS A 218 11.10 -27.90 -14.97
N ILE A 219 9.88 -27.46 -14.67
CA ILE A 219 9.45 -27.24 -13.30
C ILE A 219 8.85 -28.54 -12.78
N VAL A 220 9.47 -29.10 -11.75
CA VAL A 220 9.05 -30.34 -11.09
C VAL A 220 8.94 -30.10 -9.59
N SER A 221 7.99 -30.78 -8.94
CA SER A 221 7.87 -30.78 -7.48
C SER A 221 7.70 -32.21 -7.00
N PHE A 222 8.41 -32.58 -5.94
CA PHE A 222 8.26 -33.87 -5.31
C PHE A 222 7.06 -33.84 -4.35
N ARG A 223 6.11 -34.74 -4.55
CA ARG A 223 4.99 -34.97 -3.63
C ARG A 223 5.17 -36.34 -2.99
N PRO A 224 5.36 -36.43 -1.67
CA PRO A 224 5.55 -37.70 -0.97
C PRO A 224 4.27 -38.55 -0.82
N GLU A 225 3.30 -38.41 -1.74
CA GLU A 225 1.86 -38.71 -1.59
C GLU A 225 1.03 -37.58 -0.95
#